data_AF-A0AAU4CNS4-F1
#
_entry.id   AF-A0AAU4CNS4-F1
#
_cell.length_a   1.000
_cell.length_b   1.000
_cell.length_c   1.000
_cell.angle_alpha   90.00
_cell.angle_beta   90.00
_cell.angle_gamma   90.00
#
_symmetry.space_group_name_H-M   'P 1'
#
loop_
_entity.id
_entity.type
_entity.pdbx_description
1 polymer ?
#
loop_
_entity_poly.entity_id
_entity_poly.type
_entity_poly.pdbx_seq_one_letter_code
_entity_poly.pdbx_strand_id
1 'polypeptide(L)' 'MLFDAWADATLAAMRPRTLPNSYINLTEDQGEEWRRGVYGSEAKYRRLTEIKTAWDPRNLLRHNKNITPTTNK' A
#
# COMPACT_ATOMS: atom_id res chain seq x y z
N MET A 1 4.06 17.89 14.20
CA MET A 1 3.26 18.84 15.03
C MET A 1 2.43 18.05 16.05
N LEU A 2 1.78 18.70 17.02
CA LEU A 2 0.99 18.04 18.08
C LEU A 2 -0.06 17.05 17.52
N PHE A 3 -0.68 17.39 16.39
CA PHE A 3 -1.69 16.56 15.72
C PHE A 3 -1.13 15.23 15.18
N ASP A 4 0.09 15.25 14.62
CA ASP A 4 0.74 14.05 14.09
C ASP A 4 1.05 13.07 15.24
N ALA A 5 1.57 13.59 16.35
CA ALA A 5 1.87 12.79 17.54
C ALA A 5 0.61 12.14 18.13
N TRP A 6 -0.52 12.85 18.14
CA TRP A 6 -1.81 12.29 18.58
C TRP A 6 -2.31 11.19 17.64
N ALA A 7 -2.22 11.41 16.32
CA ALA A 7 -2.66 10.43 15.32
C ALA A 7 -1.81 9.15 15.39
N ASP A 8 -0.49 9.30 15.47
CA ASP A 8 0.47 8.18 15.58
C ASP A 8 0.24 7.36 16.85
N ALA A 9 0.08 8.04 17.99
CA ALA A 9 -0.18 7.37 19.27
C ALA A 9 -1.52 6.61 19.26
N THR A 10 -2.56 7.18 18.66
CA THR A 10 -3.87 6.54 18.51
C THR A 10 -3.76 5.31 17.63
N LEU A 11 -3.09 5.42 16.48
CA LEU A 11 -2.86 4.29 15.56
C LEU A 11 -2.05 3.17 16.24
N ALA A 12 -1.01 3.52 17.00
CA ALA A 12 -0.19 2.56 17.74
C ALA A 12 -1.02 1.80 18.79
N ALA A 13 -1.88 2.50 19.54
CA ALA A 13 -2.77 1.89 20.52
C ALA A 13 -3.81 0.96 19.90
N MET A 14 -4.29 1.28 18.69
CA MET A 14 -5.28 0.46 17.98
C MET A 14 -4.68 -0.75 17.27
N ARG A 15 -3.40 -0.72 16.88
CA ARG A 15 -2.74 -1.71 16.03
C ARG A 15 -2.97 -3.18 16.43
N PRO A 16 -2.96 -3.58 17.72
CA PRO A 16 -3.22 -4.97 18.12
C PRO A 16 -4.66 -5.46 17.85
N ARG A 17 -5.60 -4.54 17.58
CA ARG A 17 -7.03 -4.81 17.34
C ARG A 17 -7.44 -4.60 15.89
N THR A 18 -6.51 -4.23 15.00
CA THR A 18 -6.79 -3.95 13.59
C THR A 18 -6.30 -5.07 12.69
N LEU A 19 -6.91 -5.16 11.50
CA LEU A 19 -6.37 -5.98 10.41
C LEU A 19 -5.13 -5.31 9.80
N PRO A 20 -4.24 -6.07 9.14
CA PRO A 20 -3.06 -5.53 8.46
C PRO A 20 -3.39 -4.78 7.16
N ASN A 21 -4.65 -4.79 6.71
CA ASN A 21 -5.09 -4.06 5.52
C ASN A 21 -5.61 -2.67 5.88
N SER A 22 -5.78 -1.82 4.87
CA SER A 22 -6.43 -0.52 5.04
C SER A 22 -7.23 -0.13 3.82
N TYR A 23 -8.09 0.88 3.99
CA TYR A 23 -8.73 1.53 2.87
C TYR A 23 -7.75 2.54 2.25
N ILE A 24 -7.29 2.20 1.04
CA ILE A 24 -6.17 2.85 0.37
C ILE A 24 -6.35 4.36 0.15
N ASN A 25 -7.60 4.83 0.02
CA ASN A 25 -7.93 6.23 -0.19
C ASN A 25 -7.96 7.07 1.10
N LEU A 26 -8.04 6.43 2.28
CA LEU A 26 -8.07 7.11 3.58
C LEU A 26 -6.80 6.85 4.40
N THR A 27 -5.70 6.46 3.76
CA THR A 27 -4.40 6.28 4.41
C THR A 27 -3.33 7.07 3.67
N GLU A 28 -2.25 7.45 4.34
CA GLU A 28 -1.04 7.93 3.69
C GLU A 28 -0.23 6.76 3.09
N ASP A 29 0.63 7.03 2.11
CA ASP A 29 1.60 6.02 1.65
C ASP A 29 2.71 5.88 2.68
N GLN A 30 2.78 4.73 3.36
CA GLN A 30 3.80 4.45 4.38
C GLN A 30 5.02 3.69 3.82
N GLY A 31 5.19 3.64 2.50
CA GLY A 31 6.31 2.97 1.84
C GLY A 31 5.96 1.60 1.26
N GLU A 32 6.96 0.95 0.65
CA GLU A 32 6.74 -0.28 -0.15
C GLU A 32 6.21 -1.47 0.66
N GLU A 33 6.72 -1.68 1.86
CA GLU A 33 6.28 -2.79 2.73
C GLU A 33 4.79 -2.64 3.07
N TRP A 34 4.38 -1.42 3.44
CA TRP A 34 2.97 -1.11 3.69
C TRP A 34 2.13 -1.29 2.42
N ARG A 35 2.60 -0.82 1.26
CA ARG A 35 1.89 -0.97 -0.02
C ARG A 35 1.66 -2.44 -0.41
N ARG A 36 2.54 -3.36 -0.02
CA ARG A 36 2.33 -4.80 -0.21
C ARG A 36 1.21 -5.34 0.69
N GLY A 37 1.21 -4.91 1.94
CA GLY A 37 0.24 -5.37 2.96
C GLY A 37 -1.17 -4.76 2.82
N VAL A 38 -1.29 -3.52 2.35
CA VAL A 38 -2.54 -2.74 2.39
C VAL A 38 -3.70 -3.41 1.64
N TYR A 39 -3.40 -4.21 0.61
CA TYR A 39 -4.38 -4.93 -0.20
C TYR A 39 -4.96 -6.19 0.49
N GLY A 40 -4.39 -6.58 1.62
CA GLY A 40 -4.89 -7.61 2.55
C GLY A 40 -4.47 -9.04 2.25
N SER A 41 -3.85 -9.34 1.10
CA SER A 41 -3.19 -10.63 0.90
C SER A 41 -2.08 -10.52 -0.14
N GLU A 42 -1.02 -11.31 0.07
CA GLU A 42 0.09 -11.42 -0.89
C GLU A 42 -0.41 -11.90 -2.27
N ALA A 43 -1.38 -12.82 -2.29
CA ALA A 43 -2.01 -13.29 -3.53
C ALA A 43 -2.70 -12.15 -4.30
N LYS A 44 -3.37 -11.22 -3.60
CA LYS A 44 -3.98 -10.05 -4.26
C LYS A 44 -2.90 -9.09 -4.77
N TYR A 45 -1.86 -8.82 -3.99
CA TYR A 45 -0.76 -7.97 -4.42
C TYR A 45 -0.06 -8.52 -5.67
N ARG A 46 0.20 -9.83 -5.73
CA ARG A 46 0.74 -10.51 -6.91
C ARG A 46 -0.15 -10.35 -8.14
N ARG A 47 -1.46 -10.61 -8.01
CA ARG A 47 -2.40 -10.44 -9.13
C ARG A 47 -2.44 -9.00 -9.64
N LEU A 48 -2.40 -8.02 -8.74
CA LEU A 48 -2.37 -6.60 -9.13
C LEU A 48 -1.05 -6.24 -9.83
N THR A 49 0.06 -6.83 -9.39
CA THR A 49 1.36 -6.69 -10.04
C THR A 49 1.32 -7.26 -11.46
N GLU A 50 0.75 -8.46 -11.65
CA GLU A 50 0.57 -9.07 -12.98
C GLU A 50 -0.29 -8.19 -13.91
N ILE A 51 -1.39 -7.64 -13.40
CA ILE A 51 -2.24 -6.69 -14.13
C ILE A 51 -1.44 -5.42 -14.49
N LYS A 52 -0.70 -4.84 -13.55
CA LYS A 52 0.13 -3.66 -13.79
C LYS A 52 1.21 -3.95 -14.85
N THR A 53 1.85 -5.12 -14.80
CA THR A 53 2.83 -5.55 -15.81
C THR A 53 2.20 -5.65 -17.19
N ALA A 54 0.99 -6.19 -17.31
CA ALA A 54 0.31 -6.34 -18.59
C ALA A 54 -0.12 -4.99 -19.20
N TRP A 55 -0.62 -4.06 -18.37
CA TRP A 55 -1.29 -2.86 -18.84
C TRP A 55 -0.48 -1.57 -18.70
N ASP A 56 0.50 -1.52 -17.79
CA ASP A 56 1.40 -0.39 -17.58
C ASP A 56 2.84 -0.87 -17.27
N PRO A 57 3.48 -1.62 -18.19
CA PRO A 57 4.81 -2.21 -17.96
C PRO A 57 5.92 -1.18 -17.72
N ARG A 58 5.74 0.06 -18.22
CA ARG A 58 6.68 1.17 -18.01
C ARG A 58 6.40 1.98 -16.74
N ASN A 59 5.38 1.59 -15.97
CA ASN A 59 4.97 2.25 -14.74
C ASN A 59 4.71 3.76 -14.93
N LEU A 60 4.02 4.14 -16.00
CA LEU A 60 3.67 5.53 -16.30
C LEU A 60 2.68 6.08 -15.26
N LEU A 61 1.70 5.28 -14.85
CA LEU A 61 0.68 5.65 -13.87
C LEU A 61 1.17 5.37 -12.45
N ARG A 62 2.20 6.10 -12.01
CA ARG A 62 2.88 5.90 -10.72
C ARG A 62 2.61 6.95 -9.65
N HIS A 63 1.87 8.02 -9.97
CA HIS A 63 1.49 9.05 -8.99
C HIS A 63 0.24 8.63 -8.21
N ASN A 64 0.37 7.52 -7.48
CA ASN A 64 -0.63 6.93 -6.60
C ASN A 64 0.12 6.06 -5.58
N LYS A 65 -0.61 5.31 -4.74
CA LYS A 65 -0.02 4.29 -3.86
C LYS A 65 0.40 3.10 -4.73
N ASN A 66 1.56 3.26 -5.35
CA ASN A 66 1.92 2.56 -6.56
C ASN A 66 2.24 1.08 -6.32
N ILE A 67 1.78 0.24 -7.23
CA ILE A 67 2.23 -1.13 -7.39
C ILE A 67 3.24 -1.13 -8.53
N THR A 68 4.47 -1.56 -8.25
CA THR A 68 5.54 -1.60 -9.24
C THR A 68 5.36 -2.84 -10.12
N PRO A 69 5.31 -2.71 -11.46
CA PRO A 69 5.26 -3.88 -12.34
C PRO A 69 6.54 -4.71 -12.21
N THR A 70 6.46 -6.00 -12.52
CA THR A 70 7.66 -6.82 -12.70
C THR A 70 8.37 -6.39 -13.98
N THR A 71 9.67 -6.10 -13.90
CA THR A 71 10.52 -6.01 -15.09
C THR A 71 10.50 -7.36 -15.79
N ASN A 72 9.76 -7.48 -16.89
CA ASN A 72 10.10 -8.45 -17.92
C ASN A 72 11.45 -7.98 -18.48
N LYS A 73 12.53 -8.69 -18.13
CA LYS A 73 13.74 -8.64 -18.94
C LYS A 73 13.45 -9.23 -20.31
#